data_AF-A0A8J4ATI0-F1
#
_entry.id   AF-A0A8J4ATI0-F1
#
_cell.length_a   1.000
_cell.length_b   1.000
_cell.length_c   1.000
_cell.angle_alpha   90.00
_cell.angle_beta   90.00
_cell.angle_gamma   90.00
#
_symmetry.space_group_name_H-M   'P 1'
#
loop_
_entity.id
_entity.type
_entity.pdbx_description
1 polymer ?
#
loop_
_entity_poly.entity_id
_entity_poly.type
_entity_poly.pdbx_seq_one_letter_code
_entity_poly.pdbx_strand_id
1 'polypeptide(L)'
;MGARLAQQHPLHKLRSAATKLPPQTLSLNQSGAVVANNSAVLGFGPLGSWRLGIQGVWRDSGDGKTARVLFDQVSVKPVAAMGLAVPSWMPPLQLATGGSSGPGESRVGASWTTTFVDRDMRVGRGRDGEAFLFRRKPPQ
;
A
#
# COMPACT_ATOMS: atom_id res chain seq x y z
N MET A 1 14.49 -2.58 47.06
CA MET A 1 13.05 -2.79 46.74
C MET A 1 12.72 -1.83 45.61
N GLY A 2 12.52 -2.19 44.34
CA GLY A 2 11.98 -3.41 43.78
C GLY A 2 10.51 -3.20 43.38
N ALA A 3 10.25 -2.47 42.29
CA ALA A 3 8.95 -2.51 41.60
C ALA A 3 9.10 -2.12 40.12
N ARG A 4 8.81 -3.11 39.27
CA ARG A 4 8.70 -3.06 37.81
C ARG A 4 7.21 -3.24 37.52
N LEU A 5 6.59 -2.39 36.70
CA LEU A 5 5.32 -2.65 35.99
C LEU A 5 5.17 -1.56 34.92
N ALA A 6 5.70 -1.80 33.72
CA ALA A 6 4.91 -2.29 32.59
C ALA A 6 3.81 -1.30 32.18
N GLN A 7 4.19 -0.22 31.47
CA GLN A 7 3.27 0.46 30.57
C GLN A 7 3.04 -0.45 29.36
N GLN A 8 2.07 -1.34 29.50
CA GLN A 8 1.46 -2.03 28.37
C GLN A 8 0.72 -0.97 27.54
N HIS A 9 1.35 -0.52 26.45
CA HIS A 9 0.64 0.21 25.41
C HIS A 9 -0.51 -0.67 24.89
N PRO A 10 -1.75 -0.15 24.82
CA PRO A 10 -2.90 -0.99 24.57
C PRO A 10 -2.91 -1.44 23.11
N LEU A 11 -2.54 -2.71 22.89
CA LEU A 11 -2.74 -3.49 21.66
C LEU A 11 -4.23 -3.60 21.25
N HIS A 12 -5.14 -3.05 22.05
CA HIS A 12 -6.59 -3.04 21.81
C HIS A 12 -7.02 -2.18 20.62
N LYS A 13 -6.22 -1.20 20.17
CA LYS A 13 -6.55 -0.39 18.97
C LYS A 13 -6.32 -1.11 17.64
N LEU A 14 -5.61 -2.24 17.62
CA LEU A 14 -5.40 -3.03 16.40
C LEU A 14 -6.56 -3.98 16.08
N ARG A 15 -7.55 -4.12 16.96
CA ARG A 15 -8.64 -5.11 16.82
C ARG A 15 -9.88 -4.63 16.06
N SER A 16 -10.07 -3.32 15.81
CA SER A 16 -11.28 -2.82 15.13
C SER A 16 -11.12 -2.59 13.63
N ALA A 17 -9.98 -2.92 13.04
CA ALA A 17 -9.76 -2.88 11.60
C ALA A 17 -9.21 -4.24 11.15
N ALA A 18 -10.00 -5.31 11.31
CA ALA A 18 -9.87 -6.49 10.47
C ALA A 18 -10.38 -6.16 9.05
N THR A 19 -9.97 -5.02 8.50
CA THR A 19 -10.08 -4.71 7.09
C THR A 19 -9.09 -5.65 6.44
N LYS A 20 -9.58 -6.63 5.68
CA LYS A 20 -8.76 -7.49 4.83
C LYS A 20 -7.72 -6.61 4.12
N LEU A 21 -6.47 -6.68 4.58
CA LEU A 21 -5.43 -5.80 4.06
C LEU A 21 -5.33 -6.04 2.56
N PRO A 22 -5.29 -4.97 1.75
CA PRO A 22 -5.27 -5.11 0.30
C PRO A 22 -4.06 -5.95 -0.11
N PRO A 23 -4.25 -6.98 -0.96
CA PRO A 23 -3.13 -7.78 -1.42
C PRO A 23 -2.19 -6.90 -2.24
N GLN A 24 -0.89 -7.02 -1.96
CA GLN A 24 0.15 -6.40 -2.75
C GLN A 24 0.68 -7.37 -3.79
N THR A 25 0.56 -7.00 -5.06
CA THR A 25 1.18 -7.72 -6.17
C THR A 25 2.47 -7.02 -6.55
N LEU A 26 3.57 -7.78 -6.51
CA LEU A 26 4.88 -7.35 -6.98
C LEU A 26 5.19 -8.09 -8.28
N SER A 27 5.65 -7.37 -9.30
CA SER A 27 6.12 -7.93 -10.57
C SER A 27 7.37 -7.20 -11.04
N LEU A 28 8.11 -7.82 -11.97
CA LEU A 28 9.17 -7.14 -12.69
C LEU A 28 8.60 -6.50 -13.95
N ASN A 29 8.99 -5.27 -14.28
CA ASN A 29 8.71 -4.69 -15.58
C ASN A 29 9.76 -5.13 -16.63
N GLN A 30 9.61 -4.66 -17.86
CA GLN A 30 10.53 -4.97 -18.97
C GLN A 30 11.98 -4.53 -18.72
N SER A 31 12.20 -3.52 -17.88
CA SER A 31 13.54 -3.06 -17.50
C SER A 31 14.08 -3.77 -16.25
N GLY A 32 13.42 -4.82 -15.75
CA GLY A 32 13.81 -5.54 -14.54
C GLY A 32 13.57 -4.78 -13.23
N ALA A 33 12.88 -3.64 -13.27
CA ALA A 33 12.52 -2.91 -12.06
C ALA A 33 11.32 -3.57 -11.37
N VAL A 34 11.35 -3.58 -10.04
CA VAL A 34 10.23 -4.07 -9.23
C VAL A 34 9.09 -3.05 -9.27
N VAL A 35 7.92 -3.48 -9.73
CA VAL A 35 6.70 -2.68 -9.77
C VAL A 35 5.68 -3.27 -8.80
N ALA A 36 4.97 -2.40 -8.11
CA ALA A 36 3.82 -2.79 -7.30
C ALA A 36 2.53 -2.22 -7.87
N ASN A 37 1.48 -3.04 -7.83
CA ASN A 37 0.11 -2.59 -8.03
C ASN A 37 -0.71 -3.05 -6.81
N ASN A 38 -1.21 -2.06 -6.06
CA ASN A 38 -2.02 -2.27 -4.87
C ASN A 38 -3.41 -1.73 -5.13
N SER A 39 -4.45 -2.42 -4.66
CA SER A 39 -5.80 -1.84 -4.67
C SER A 39 -6.59 -2.19 -3.43
N ALA A 40 -7.37 -1.21 -2.94
CA ALA A 40 -8.26 -1.35 -1.79
C ALA A 40 -9.67 -0.90 -2.18
N VAL A 41 -10.69 -1.51 -1.59
CA VAL A 41 -12.07 -1.03 -1.69
C VAL A 41 -12.45 -0.36 -0.38
N LEU A 42 -12.85 0.91 -0.47
CA LEU A 42 -13.30 1.72 0.65
C LEU A 42 -14.81 1.92 0.57
N GLY A 43 -15.49 1.75 1.70
CA GLY A 43 -16.91 2.05 1.83
C GLY A 43 -17.12 3.45 2.39
N PHE A 44 -18.00 4.24 1.76
CA PHE A 44 -18.34 5.62 2.13
C PHE A 44 -19.83 5.77 2.48
N GLY A 45 -20.42 4.71 3.05
CA GLY A 45 -21.83 4.72 3.44
C GLY A 45 -22.76 5.01 2.25
N PRO A 46 -23.62 6.05 2.30
CA PRO A 46 -24.54 6.39 1.22
C PRO A 46 -23.87 6.67 -0.14
N LEU A 47 -22.62 7.13 -0.13
CA LEU A 47 -21.81 7.38 -1.33
C LEU A 47 -21.31 6.08 -1.99
N GLY A 48 -21.65 4.93 -1.41
CA GLY A 48 -21.34 3.61 -1.94
C GLY A 48 -19.92 3.16 -1.60
N SER A 49 -19.34 2.34 -2.48
CA SER A 49 -17.98 1.81 -2.31
C SER A 49 -17.12 2.08 -3.53
N TRP A 50 -15.85 2.34 -3.29
CA TRP A 50 -14.91 2.80 -4.30
C TRP A 50 -13.60 2.03 -4.19
N ARG A 51 -13.09 1.56 -5.33
CA ARG A 51 -11.77 0.95 -5.45
C ARG A 51 -10.75 2.04 -5.73
N LEU A 52 -9.76 2.14 -4.85
CA LEU A 52 -8.55 2.92 -5.05
C LEU A 52 -7.42 1.97 -5.47
N GLY A 53 -6.75 2.26 -6.57
CA GLY A 53 -5.56 1.55 -7.02
C GLY A 53 -4.35 2.47 -7.04
N ILE A 54 -3.19 1.98 -6.64
CA ILE A 54 -1.93 2.71 -6.63
C ILE A 54 -0.88 1.85 -7.32
N GLN A 55 -0.20 2.44 -8.31
CA GLN A 55 0.93 1.86 -9.02
C GLN A 55 2.20 2.64 -8.73
N GLY A 56 3.31 1.92 -8.58
CA GLY A 56 4.61 2.56 -8.47
C GLY A 56 5.77 1.60 -8.68
N VAL A 57 6.95 2.18 -8.89
CA VAL A 57 8.22 1.49 -9.06
C VAL A 57 9.00 1.55 -7.74
N TRP A 58 9.52 0.41 -7.31
CA TRP A 58 10.46 0.31 -6.20
C TRP A 58 11.88 0.49 -6.72
N ARG A 59 12.64 1.35 -6.05
CA ARG A 59 14.08 1.56 -6.30
C ARG A 59 14.86 1.35 -5.02
N ASP A 60 16.03 0.76 -5.13
CA ASP A 60 17.01 0.76 -4.05
C ASP A 60 17.44 2.21 -3.76
N SER A 61 17.53 2.57 -2.49
CA SER A 61 18.01 3.88 -2.05
C SER A 61 19.54 3.96 -2.01
N GLY A 62 20.24 2.85 -2.25
CA GLY A 62 21.70 2.76 -2.30
C GLY A 62 22.35 2.45 -0.95
N ASP A 63 21.57 2.29 0.11
CA ASP A 63 22.04 1.95 1.47
C ASP A 63 21.93 0.45 1.79
N GLY A 64 21.43 -0.36 0.84
CA GLY A 64 21.21 -1.80 0.96
C GLY A 64 20.11 -2.19 1.96
N LYS A 65 19.34 -1.23 2.48
CA LYS A 65 18.34 -1.45 3.55
C LYS A 65 16.98 -0.85 3.22
N THR A 66 16.98 0.22 2.45
CA THR A 66 15.80 1.06 2.23
C THR A 66 15.44 1.05 0.77
N ALA A 67 14.17 0.84 0.48
CA ALA A 67 13.65 1.00 -0.86
C ALA A 67 12.72 2.22 -0.90
N ARG A 68 12.84 2.99 -1.98
CA ARG A 68 11.93 4.10 -2.26
C ARG A 68 10.92 3.65 -3.29
N VAL A 69 9.64 3.85 -2.98
CA VAL A 69 8.57 3.74 -3.97
C VAL A 69 8.35 5.10 -4.59
N LEU A 70 8.35 5.13 -5.91
CA LEU A 70 7.91 6.28 -6.71
C LEU A 70 6.53 5.94 -7.26
N PHE A 71 5.53 6.76 -6.93
CA PHE A 71 4.18 6.54 -7.42
C PHE A 71 4.05 7.10 -8.84
N ASP A 72 3.61 6.24 -9.74
CA ASP A 72 3.41 6.61 -11.15
C ASP A 72 1.95 6.96 -11.43
N GLN A 73 1.03 6.27 -10.76
CA GLN A 73 -0.38 6.38 -11.06
C GLN A 73 -1.27 6.07 -9.86
N VAL A 74 -2.32 6.85 -9.69
CA VAL A 74 -3.46 6.55 -8.82
C VAL A 74 -4.67 6.29 -9.70
N SER A 75 -5.52 5.35 -9.29
CA SER A 75 -6.76 5.05 -9.99
C SER A 75 -7.93 4.98 -9.03
N VAL A 76 -9.09 5.42 -9.51
CA VAL A 76 -10.33 5.46 -8.74
C VAL A 76 -11.44 4.84 -9.59
N LYS A 77 -12.14 3.85 -9.04
CA LYS A 77 -13.28 3.21 -9.70
C LYS A 77 -14.42 3.00 -8.71
N PRO A 78 -15.63 3.52 -8.94
CA PRO A 78 -16.77 3.16 -8.11
C PRO A 78 -17.12 1.67 -8.32
N VAL A 79 -17.42 1.00 -7.22
CA VAL A 79 -17.78 -0.44 -7.15
C VAL A 79 -19.27 -0.58 -6.90
N ALA A 80 -19.83 0.25 -6.02
CA ALA A 80 -21.26 0.39 -5.80
C ALA A 80 -21.60 1.85 -5.54
N ALA A 81 -22.78 2.29 -5.95
CA ALA A 81 -23.32 3.63 -5.66
C ALA A 81 -24.82 3.50 -5.35
N MET A 82 -25.30 4.19 -4.31
CA MET A 82 -26.72 4.16 -3.89
C MET A 82 -27.28 2.73 -3.73
N GLY A 83 -26.47 1.80 -3.22
CA GLY A 83 -26.86 0.39 -3.02
C GLY A 83 -26.85 -0.48 -4.27
N LEU A 84 -26.51 0.06 -5.44
CA LEU A 84 -26.44 -0.69 -6.71
C LEU A 84 -24.99 -0.94 -7.12
N ALA A 85 -24.73 -2.14 -7.65
CA ALA A 85 -23.43 -2.48 -8.20
C ALA A 85 -23.16 -1.71 -9.49
N VAL A 86 -21.97 -1.14 -9.61
CA VAL A 86 -21.53 -0.46 -10.83
C VAL A 86 -21.09 -1.52 -11.86
N PRO A 87 -21.40 -1.34 -13.15
CA PRO A 87 -21.00 -2.30 -14.19
C PRO A 87 -19.48 -2.55 -14.22
N SER A 88 -19.10 -3.83 -14.34
CA SER A 88 -17.69 -4.24 -14.32
C SER A 88 -16.88 -3.66 -15.48
N TRP A 89 -17.52 -3.39 -16.63
CA TRP A 89 -16.90 -2.85 -17.84
C TRP A 89 -16.43 -1.40 -17.70
N MET A 90 -16.93 -0.64 -16.72
CA MET A 90 -16.58 0.77 -16.59
C MET A 90 -15.09 0.94 -16.25
N PRO A 91 -14.32 1.73 -17.02
CA PRO A 91 -12.89 1.87 -16.77
C PRO A 91 -12.64 2.66 -15.47
N PRO A 92 -11.52 2.38 -14.77
CA PRO A 92 -11.11 3.24 -13.67
C PRO A 92 -10.68 4.62 -14.19
N LEU A 93 -11.01 5.68 -13.44
CA LEU A 93 -10.43 6.99 -13.65
C LEU A 93 -8.95 6.94 -13.23
N GLN A 94 -8.05 7.29 -14.14
CA GLN A 94 -6.62 7.33 -13.87
C GLN A 94 -6.19 8.77 -13.59
N LEU A 95 -5.56 8.97 -12.44
CA LEU A 95 -5.00 10.24 -12.01
C LEU A 95 -3.48 10.11 -12.08
N ALA A 96 -2.84 10.93 -12.90
CA ALA A 96 -1.39 11.06 -12.88
C ALA A 96 -1.00 11.70 -11.53
N THR A 97 -0.03 11.12 -10.84
CA THR A 97 0.41 11.59 -9.50
C THR A 97 1.30 12.84 -9.54
N GLY A 98 1.53 13.41 -10.73
CA GLY A 98 2.46 14.50 -10.93
C GLY A 98 3.92 14.02 -10.88
N GLY A 99 4.64 14.26 -11.97
CA GLY A 99 6.06 13.92 -12.13
C GLY A 99 6.31 13.47 -13.55
N SER A 100 6.62 14.42 -14.43
CA SER A 100 6.95 14.16 -15.82
C SER A 100 8.14 13.21 -15.89
N SER A 101 8.17 12.36 -16.91
CA SER A 101 9.17 11.30 -17.13
C SER A 101 10.58 11.83 -17.50
N GLY A 102 10.95 13.02 -17.03
CA GLY A 102 12.23 13.67 -17.27
C GLY A 102 13.24 13.46 -16.13
N PRO A 103 14.55 13.51 -16.42
CA PRO A 103 15.58 13.58 -15.37
C PRO A 103 15.46 14.93 -14.63
N GLY A 104 15.27 14.89 -13.30
CA GLY A 104 15.34 16.08 -12.44
C GLY A 104 14.06 16.45 -11.67
N GLU A 105 12.93 15.78 -11.87
CA GLU A 105 11.68 16.09 -11.14
C GLU A 105 11.36 15.12 -9.98
N SER A 106 10.87 15.71 -8.87
CA SER A 106 10.50 15.00 -7.66
C SER A 106 9.15 14.30 -7.82
N ARG A 107 9.16 13.04 -8.29
CA ARG A 107 7.98 12.17 -8.18
C ARG A 107 7.55 12.05 -6.71
N VAL A 108 6.24 12.18 -6.47
CA VAL A 108 5.67 11.85 -5.16
C VAL A 108 6.04 10.40 -4.86
N GLY A 109 6.69 10.18 -3.73
CA GLY A 109 7.20 8.88 -3.36
C GLY A 109 7.37 8.80 -1.86
N ALA A 110 7.37 7.57 -1.37
CA ALA A 110 7.58 7.27 0.03
C ALA A 110 8.82 6.38 0.17
N SER A 111 9.55 6.56 1.27
CA SER A 111 10.68 5.70 1.63
C SER A 111 10.24 4.68 2.68
N TRP A 112 10.67 3.44 2.50
CA TRP A 112 10.19 2.30 3.27
C TRP A 112 11.37 1.40 3.63
N THR A 113 11.44 0.99 4.89
CA THR A 113 12.28 -0.13 5.31
C THR A 113 11.40 -1.37 5.43
N THR A 114 11.76 -2.44 4.74
CA THR A 114 11.06 -3.73 4.86
C THR A 114 11.84 -4.66 5.76
N THR A 115 11.20 -5.19 6.79
CA THR A 115 11.75 -6.24 7.66
C THR A 115 10.91 -7.51 7.52
N PHE A 116 11.54 -8.62 7.17
CA PHE A 116 10.89 -9.92 7.17
C PHE A 116 10.83 -10.46 8.60
N VAL A 117 9.62 -10.77 9.06
CA VAL A 117 9.39 -11.37 10.38
C VAL A 117 9.56 -12.89 10.28
N ASP A 118 9.03 -13.46 9.20
CA ASP A 118 9.22 -14.86 8.81
C ASP A 118 9.10 -14.97 7.28
N ARG A 119 8.97 -16.21 6.76
CA ARG A 119 8.85 -16.50 5.33
C ARG A 119 7.62 -15.86 4.67
N ASP A 120 6.54 -15.72 5.42
CA ASP A 120 5.22 -15.31 4.94
C ASP A 120 4.82 -13.92 5.44
N MET A 121 5.50 -13.36 6.44
CA MET A 121 5.17 -12.06 7.04
C MET A 121 6.32 -11.06 6.92
N ARG A 122 5.97 -9.82 6.55
CA ARG A 122 6.89 -8.68 6.56
C ARG A 122 6.24 -7.43 7.12
N VAL A 123 7.04 -6.59 7.74
CA VAL A 123 6.67 -5.26 8.20
C VAL A 123 7.33 -4.23 7.29
N GLY A 124 6.52 -3.35 6.71
CA GLY A 124 7.00 -2.12 6.07
C GLY A 124 6.91 -0.97 7.05
N ARG A 125 8.02 -0.26 7.29
CA ARG A 125 8.04 1.00 8.04
C ARG A 125 8.27 2.18 7.11
N GLY A 126 7.36 3.13 7.13
CA GLY A 126 7.54 4.44 6.51
C GLY A 126 8.49 5.32 7.32
N ARG A 127 9.00 6.38 6.68
CA ARG A 127 9.89 7.37 7.32
C ARG A 127 9.26 8.05 8.54
N ASP A 128 7.95 8.29 8.49
CA ASP A 128 7.23 9.11 9.48
C ASP A 128 6.74 8.32 10.70
N GLY A 129 7.07 7.02 10.77
CA GLY A 129 6.75 6.14 11.91
C GLY A 129 5.72 5.06 11.59
N GLU A 130 5.08 5.15 10.42
CA GLU A 130 3.94 4.32 10.08
C GLU A 130 4.39 2.90 9.78
N ALA A 131 3.73 1.91 10.39
CA ALA A 131 4.06 0.50 10.20
C ALA A 131 2.89 -0.28 9.59
N PHE A 132 3.17 -1.03 8.55
CA PHE A 132 2.21 -1.88 7.85
C PHE A 132 2.69 -3.33 7.90
N LEU A 133 1.80 -4.25 8.25
CA LEU A 133 2.07 -5.69 8.22
C LEU A 133 1.52 -6.29 6.94
N PHE A 134 2.31 -7.10 6.25
CA PHE A 134 1.91 -7.78 5.02
C PHE A 134 2.09 -9.28 5.18
N ARG A 135 1.14 -10.05 4.66
CA ARG A 135 1.21 -11.51 4.56
C ARG A 135 1.28 -11.94 3.10
N ARG A 136 2.20 -12.86 2.80
CA ARG A 136 2.34 -13.49 1.50
C ARG A 136 1.08 -14.31 1.20
N LYS A 137 0.53 -14.14 0.00
CA LYS A 137 -0.54 -15.03 -0.48
C LYS A 137 0.08 -16.40 -0.81
N PRO A 138 -0.52 -17.52 -0.39
CA PRO A 138 -0.06 -18.84 -0.80
C PRO A 138 -0.01 -18.95 -2.34
N PRO A 139 0.96 -19.69 -2.90
CA PRO A 139 0.94 -20.00 -4.33
C PRO A 139 -0.38 -20.67 -4.71
N GLN A 140 -0.97 -20.23 -5.82
CA GLN A 140 -2.17 -20.84 -6.42
C GLN A 140 -1.76 -21.95 -7.38
#